data_AF-A0A9D5YTJ4-F1
#
_entry.id   AF-A0A9D5YTJ4-F1
#
_cell.length_a   1.000
_cell.length_b   1.000
_cell.length_c   1.000
_cell.angle_alpha   90.00
_cell.angle_beta   90.00
_cell.angle_gamma   90.00
#
_symmetry.space_group_name_H-M   'P 1'
#
loop_
_entity.id
_entity.type
_entity.pdbx_description
1 polymer ?
#
loop_
_entity_poly.entity_id
_entity_poly.type
_entity_poly.pdbx_seq_one_letter_code
_entity_poly.pdbx_strand_id
1 'polypeptide(L)' 'TVKLEEVLMVAGDGAPKVGAPLVKGASVTAEVLEQAKGDKVIVFKKKRRHNYRRKNGHRQNLTVLRIKDIKA' A
#
# COMPACT_ATOMS: atom_id res chain seq x y z
N THR A 1 -14.73 5.26 -6.25
CA THR A 1 -14.26 4.00 -6.88
C THR A 1 -12.93 4.25 -7.56
N VAL A 2 -11.91 3.46 -7.26
CA VAL A 2 -10.54 3.54 -7.79
C VAL A 2 -10.31 2.34 -8.69
N LYS A 3 -9.73 2.54 -9.87
CA LYS A 3 -9.32 1.46 -10.77
C LYS A 3 -7.81 1.29 -10.72
N LEU A 4 -7.36 0.07 -10.49
CA LEU A 4 -5.96 -0.33 -10.55
C LEU A 4 -5.76 -1.14 -11.83
N GLU A 5 -5.13 -0.54 -12.83
CA GLU A 5 -4.99 -1.10 -14.18
C GLU A 5 -3.68 -1.89 -14.35
N GLU A 6 -2.70 -1.63 -13.49
CA GLU A 6 -1.40 -2.29 -13.52
C GLU A 6 -1.44 -3.61 -12.72
N VAL A 7 -1.96 -4.66 -13.34
CA VAL A 7 -2.04 -5.99 -12.74
C VAL A 7 -0.89 -6.87 -13.22
N LEU A 8 -0.08 -7.38 -12.30
CA LEU A 8 1.09 -8.21 -12.59
C LEU A 8 0.76 -9.68 -12.79
N MET A 9 -0.25 -10.19 -12.07
CA MET A 9 -0.61 -11.61 -12.09
C MET A 9 -2.07 -11.76 -11.68
N VAL A 10 -2.77 -12.71 -12.30
CA VAL A 10 -4.10 -13.15 -11.87
C VAL A 10 -4.12 -14.67 -11.75
N ALA A 11 -4.60 -15.18 -10.61
CA ALA A 11 -4.76 -16.60 -10.34
C ALA A 11 -6.16 -16.88 -9.79
N GLY A 12 -6.71 -18.03 -10.15
CA GLY A 12 -7.99 -18.57 -9.71
C GLY A 12 -7.93 -20.09 -9.74
N ASP A 13 -9.02 -20.78 -10.10
CA ASP A 13 -9.10 -22.25 -10.11
C ASP A 13 -8.40 -22.94 -11.30
N GLY A 14 -7.52 -22.23 -12.02
CA GLY A 14 -6.83 -22.71 -13.21
C GLY A 14 -5.37 -22.22 -13.31
N ALA A 15 -4.75 -22.40 -14.48
CA ALA A 15 -3.38 -21.96 -14.71
C ALA A 15 -3.24 -20.43 -14.53
N PRO A 16 -2.25 -19.95 -13.75
CA PRO A 16 -2.10 -18.53 -13.45
C PRO A 16 -1.71 -17.73 -14.71
N LYS A 17 -2.35 -16.58 -14.91
CA LYS A 17 -1.95 -15.60 -15.93
C LYS A 17 -0.86 -14.70 -15.34
N VAL A 18 0.37 -14.88 -15.79
CA VAL A 18 1.52 -14.06 -15.36
C VAL A 18 1.81 -13.02 -16.44
N GLY A 19 1.86 -11.75 -16.05
CA GLY A 19 2.20 -10.64 -16.93
C GLY A 19 3.70 -10.56 -17.20
N ALA A 20 4.06 -10.09 -18.39
CA ALA A 20 5.44 -9.76 -18.75
C ALA A 20 5.43 -8.49 -19.62
N PRO A 21 5.24 -7.27 -19.07
CA PRO A 21 5.28 -6.86 -17.66
C PRO A 21 3.93 -6.79 -16.93
N LEU A 22 2.81 -6.71 -17.65
CA LEU A 22 1.44 -6.60 -17.11
C LEU A 22 0.50 -7.61 -17.80
N VAL A 23 -0.58 -8.00 -17.13
CA VAL A 23 -1.66 -8.82 -17.72
C VAL A 23 -2.59 -7.92 -18.53
N LYS A 24 -2.60 -8.05 -19.86
CA LYS A 24 -3.43 -7.21 -20.74
C LYS A 24 -4.93 -7.41 -20.45
N GLY A 25 -5.64 -6.30 -20.25
CA GLY A 25 -7.09 -6.29 -20.03
C GLY A 25 -7.53 -6.61 -18.60
N ALA A 26 -6.58 -6.91 -17.70
CA ALA A 26 -6.86 -7.09 -16.28
C ALA A 26 -7.02 -5.73 -15.59
N SER A 27 -7.96 -5.63 -14.65
CA SER A 27 -8.15 -4.45 -13.82
C SER A 27 -8.78 -4.82 -12.49
N VAL A 28 -8.37 -4.14 -11.43
CA VAL A 28 -8.95 -4.30 -10.09
C VAL A 28 -9.76 -3.06 -9.73
N THR A 29 -11.02 -3.25 -9.40
CA THR A 29 -11.91 -2.18 -8.96
C THR A 29 -11.95 -2.15 -7.44
N ALA A 30 -11.61 -1.01 -6.85
CA ALA A 30 -11.58 -0.80 -5.41
C ALA A 30 -12.47 0.39 -4.99
N GLU A 31 -12.87 0.39 -3.72
CA GLU A 31 -13.56 1.51 -3.07
C GLU A 31 -12.71 2.04 -1.92
N VAL A 32 -12.68 3.37 -1.78
CA VAL A 32 -12.04 4.01 -0.63
C VAL A 32 -12.99 3.91 0.54
N LEU A 33 -12.59 3.22 1.61
CA LEU A 33 -13.34 3.15 2.85
C LEU A 33 -13.06 4.37 3.72
N GLU A 34 -11.78 4.63 3.98
CA GLU A 34 -11.37 5.71 4.87
C GLU A 34 -9.96 6.24 4.56
N GLN A 35 -9.68 7.42 5.10
CA GLN A 35 -8.37 8.06 5.12
C GLN A 35 -7.90 8.11 6.57
N ALA A 36 -6.95 7.24 6.91
CA ALA A 36 -6.50 7.04 8.28
C ALA A 36 -5.05 7.51 8.47
N LYS A 37 -4.67 7.75 9.73
CA LYS A 37 -3.27 7.91 10.13
C LYS A 37 -2.80 6.59 10.71
N GLY A 38 -1.72 6.04 10.17
CA GLY A 38 -1.08 4.83 10.69
C GLY A 38 -0.51 5.02 12.09
N ASP A 39 0.07 3.98 12.64
CA ASP A 39 0.61 4.01 14.00
C ASP A 39 1.72 5.04 14.17
N LYS A 40 1.84 5.56 15.39
CA LYS A 40 2.84 6.59 15.70
C LYS A 40 4.21 5.95 15.83
N VAL A 41 5.09 6.26 14.88
CA VAL A 41 6.50 5.88 14.94
C VAL A 41 7.28 6.98 15.65
N ILE A 42 8.08 6.62 16.65
CA ILE A 42 8.93 7.55 17.38
C ILE A 42 10.34 7.50 16.80
N VAL A 43 10.78 8.60 16.20
CA VAL A 43 12.16 8.79 15.74
C VAL A 43 12.94 9.45 16.87
N PHE A 44 13.79 8.68 17.54
CA PHE A 44 14.69 9.17 18.58
C PHE A 44 16.14 9.19 18.09
N LYS A 45 16.79 10.34 18.22
CA LYS A 45 18.22 10.51 17.90
C LYS A 45 18.95 10.98 19.14
N LYS A 46 20.05 10.32 19.51
CA LYS A 46 20.90 10.68 20.64
C LYS A 46 22.37 10.47 20.29
N LYS A 47 23.23 11.42 20.66
CA LYS A 47 24.69 11.30 20.52
C LYS A 47 25.29 11.32 21.93
N ARG A 48 25.99 10.25 22.31
CA ARG A 48 26.57 10.09 23.66
C ARG A 48 27.60 11.21 23.91
N ARG A 49 27.58 11.81 25.11
CA ARG A 49 28.51 12.87 25.58
C ARG A 49 28.51 14.19 24.79
N HIS A 50 27.55 14.42 23.89
CA HIS A 50 27.45 15.68 23.13
C HIS A 50 26.20 16.51 23.47
N ASN A 51 25.50 16.19 24.57
CA ASN A 51 24.22 16.78 24.98
C ASN A 51 23.15 16.83 23.87
N TYR A 52 23.32 16.04 22.81
CA TYR A 52 22.41 15.97 21.67
C TYR A 52 21.38 14.86 21.91
N ARG A 53 20.11 15.26 22.05
CA ARG A 53 18.96 14.36 22.00
C ARG A 53 17.80 15.05 21.25
N ARG A 54 17.12 14.32 20.37
CA ARG A 54 15.90 14.75 19.67
C ARG A 54 14.90 13.60 19.66
N LYS A 55 13.62 13.89 19.87
CA LYS A 55 12.52 12.94 19.77
C LYS A 55 11.45 13.56 18.87
N ASN A 56 11.11 12.91 17.77
CA ASN A 56 10.02 13.31 16.90
C ASN A 56 9.03 12.16 16.72
N GLY A 57 7.75 12.47 16.57
CA GLY A 57 6.73 11.49 16.23
C GLY A 57 6.34 11.62 14.76
N HIS A 58 6.19 10.50 14.05
CA HIS A 58 5.66 10.44 12.69
C HIS A 58 4.40 9.59 12.67
N ARG A 59 3.39 10.04 11.91
CA ARG A 59 2.22 9.22 11.56
C ARG A 59 2.01 9.34 10.06
N GLN A 60 2.05 8.21 9.36
CA GLN A 60 1.86 8.18 7.91
C GLN A 60 0.36 8.28 7.58
N ASN A 61 0.01 9.06 6.56
CA ASN A 61 -1.36 9.04 6.01
C ASN A 61 -1.53 7.78 5.14
N LEU A 62 -2.62 7.07 5.35
CA LEU A 62 -2.97 5.82 4.68
C LEU A 62 -4.38 5.93 4.09
N THR A 63 -4.56 5.37 2.91
CA THR A 63 -5.90 5.20 2.31
C THR A 63 -6.27 3.73 2.40
N VAL A 64 -7.37 3.42 3.10
CA VAL A 64 -7.86 2.05 3.19
C VAL A 64 -8.78 1.78 2.01
N LEU A 65 -8.39 0.82 1.19
CA LEU A 65 -9.14 0.39 0.01
C LEU A 65 -9.79 -0.97 0.27
N ARG A 66 -11.07 -1.11 -0.07
CA ARG A 66 -11.75 -2.41 -0.18
C ARG A 66 -11.80 -2.82 -1.64
N ILE A 67 -11.34 -4.03 -1.92
CA ILE A 67 -11.42 -4.61 -3.27
C ILE A 67 -12.87 -5.05 -3.51
N LYS A 68 -13.49 -4.59 -4.60
CA LYS A 68 -14.86 -4.94 -4.98
C LYS A 68 -14.89 -6.02 -6.06
N ASP A 69 -14.07 -5.87 -7.08
CA ASP A 69 -14.10 -6.73 -8.25
C ASP A 69 -12.72 -6.87 -8.89
N ILE A 70 -12.44 -8.04 -9.45
CA ILE A 70 -11.20 -8.36 -10.15
C ILE A 70 -11.59 -8.83 -11.56
N LYS A 71 -11.27 -8.02 -12.56
CA LYS A 71 -11.44 -8.37 -13.97
C LYS A 71 -10.12 -8.92 -14.51
N ALA A 72 -10.18 -10.11 -15.11
CA ALA A 72 -9.03 -10.94 -15.49
C ALA A 72 -8.96 -11.27 -16.99
#